data_AF-A0A9E3P3T7-F1
#
_entry.id   AF-A0A9E3P3T7-F1
#
_cell.length_a   1.000
_cell.length_b   1.000
_cell.length_c   1.000
_cell.angle_alpha   90.00
_cell.angle_beta   90.00
_cell.angle_gamma   90.00
#
_symmetry.space_group_name_H-M   'P 1'
#
loop_
_entity.id
_entity.type
_entity.pdbx_description
1 polymer ?
#
loop_
_entity_poly.entity_id
_entity_poly.type
_entity_poly.pdbx_seq_one_letter_code
_entity_poly.pdbx_strand_id
1 'polypeptide(L)'
;MAIASCVAFGFVACGGDPIGGDPSASTDGGAVASPDAGPALERSTCARDADCAGGKCVEVGAGQKACSRSKSCAGGAGANARCGGVVGNEAAEGSVDCCATHALPGGSFNRFNDPKYPAKVSAFLLDRFEVTAGRFRAYVESTGGDLRGSAPASGAGVHPKIAGSGWRAEWTALLPSSRAEVDQMLGPEKCQVGANLDDYGALTWWTPALDAKIKAAHKNNAPVLAANTKEALDGKALNCVPWHVLMAFCIWDGGRLPTDAELSFASVGGAEQRPFAWGAMPEGQLVRLDARSDLSLVPTLAAGSKHVVASLYDAKLGPNEFPKNYVHTWGGAFRAARDNAAHIAPVGRRALGDGKWGHADLAGGMFEWTLDEGPIRPGSCVDCANVDFPANDAFDPDAVAGIPEFEHRWYAGGARSVRGGAWDNSFGLANTQTDVEIETYTSYPVGRTYRALGGRCARDP
;
A
#
# COMPACT_ATOMS: atom_id res chain seq x y z
N MET A 1 2.74 67.91 8.99
CA MET A 1 1.52 67.78 9.82
C MET A 1 0.36 67.72 8.84
N ALA A 2 -0.13 66.52 8.55
CA ALA A 2 -1.04 66.25 7.44
C ALA A 2 -2.50 66.57 7.83
N ILE A 3 -3.23 67.04 6.83
CA ILE A 3 -4.56 67.64 6.89
C ILE A 3 -5.64 66.57 7.09
N ALA A 4 -6.58 66.86 7.98
CA ALA A 4 -7.76 66.05 8.30
C ALA A 4 -8.88 66.24 7.26
N SER A 5 -9.68 65.19 7.03
CA SER A 5 -11.15 65.29 7.01
C SER A 5 -11.80 63.91 7.07
N CYS A 6 -12.67 63.72 8.07
CA CYS A 6 -13.60 62.61 8.19
C CYS A 6 -14.85 62.88 7.34
N VAL A 7 -15.43 61.85 6.71
CA VAL A 7 -16.89 61.74 6.50
C VAL A 7 -17.29 60.26 6.58
N ALA A 8 -18.32 59.98 7.37
CA ALA A 8 -19.01 58.69 7.46
C ALA A 8 -20.38 58.76 6.76
N PHE A 9 -20.74 57.73 5.99
CA PHE A 9 -22.10 57.29 5.60
C PHE A 9 -21.95 55.81 5.17
N GLY A 10 -22.78 54.82 5.49
CA GLY A 10 -24.24 54.77 5.53
C GLY A 10 -24.73 53.88 4.37
N PHE A 11 -25.28 52.70 4.68
CA PHE A 11 -25.78 51.64 3.77
C PHE A 11 -26.66 52.11 2.58
N VAL A 12 -26.63 51.37 1.45
CA VAL A 12 -27.79 50.71 0.78
C VAL A 12 -27.32 49.96 -0.49
N ALA A 13 -27.95 48.81 -0.75
CA ALA A 13 -27.75 47.87 -1.84
C ALA A 13 -28.47 48.23 -3.16
N CYS A 14 -28.01 47.63 -4.27
CA CYS A 14 -28.71 47.10 -5.48
C CYS A 14 -27.59 46.45 -6.33
N GLY A 15 -27.61 45.21 -6.83
CA GLY A 15 -28.67 44.34 -7.36
C GLY A 15 -28.25 43.99 -8.81
N GLY A 16 -27.75 42.77 -9.07
CA GLY A 16 -28.44 41.75 -9.91
C GLY A 16 -27.77 41.66 -11.30
N ASP A 17 -27.58 40.54 -11.99
CA ASP A 17 -28.13 39.18 -11.91
C ASP A 17 -27.12 38.17 -12.56
N PRO A 18 -27.49 36.94 -12.97
CA PRO A 18 -27.34 35.75 -12.15
C PRO A 18 -26.45 34.70 -12.85
N ILE A 19 -25.61 33.97 -12.10
CA ILE A 19 -25.07 32.71 -12.62
C ILE A 19 -26.16 31.68 -12.40
N GLY A 20 -27.06 31.60 -13.39
CA GLY A 20 -28.17 30.66 -13.41
C GLY A 20 -27.71 29.24 -13.69
N GLY A 21 -28.37 28.31 -13.00
CA GLY A 21 -28.89 27.10 -13.63
C GLY A 21 -27.89 25.96 -13.83
N ASP A 22 -27.72 25.20 -12.77
CA ASP A 22 -27.57 23.74 -12.80
C ASP A 22 -28.37 23.10 -13.96
N PRO A 23 -27.79 22.12 -14.68
CA PRO A 23 -28.55 20.95 -15.03
C PRO A 23 -27.87 19.72 -14.43
N SER A 24 -28.60 19.11 -13.49
CA SER A 24 -28.41 17.77 -12.94
C SER A 24 -27.14 17.55 -12.12
N ALA A 25 -27.20 18.02 -10.87
CA ALA A 25 -26.85 17.16 -9.75
C ALA A 25 -27.59 15.81 -9.87
N SER A 26 -26.91 14.82 -10.47
CA SER A 26 -27.23 13.43 -10.27
C SER A 26 -26.86 13.09 -8.83
N THR A 27 -27.86 13.08 -7.96
CA THR A 27 -27.79 12.41 -6.66
C THR A 27 -27.76 10.91 -6.90
N ASP A 28 -26.59 10.40 -7.29
CA ASP A 28 -26.22 9.00 -7.09
C ASP A 28 -24.91 9.01 -6.32
N GLY A 29 -25.01 8.82 -4.99
CA GLY A 29 -23.88 8.51 -4.11
C GLY A 29 -23.35 7.09 -4.35
N GLY A 30 -23.22 6.70 -5.61
CA GLY A 30 -22.57 5.46 -6.03
C GLY A 30 -21.07 5.71 -6.16
N ALA A 31 -20.26 4.76 -5.70
CA ALA A 31 -18.85 4.72 -6.03
C ALA A 31 -18.69 4.93 -7.54
N VAL A 32 -17.92 5.94 -7.96
CA VAL A 32 -17.56 6.09 -9.37
C VAL A 32 -16.63 4.92 -9.69
N ALA A 33 -17.21 3.82 -10.14
CA ALA A 33 -16.43 2.74 -10.72
C ALA A 33 -15.72 3.35 -11.94
N SER A 34 -14.39 3.19 -12.01
CA SER A 34 -13.68 3.36 -13.27
C SER A 34 -14.44 2.55 -14.32
N PRO A 35 -14.80 3.11 -15.49
CA PRO A 35 -15.57 2.38 -16.50
C PRO A 35 -14.85 1.10 -16.99
N ASP A 36 -13.54 1.03 -16.76
CA ASP A 36 -12.68 -0.12 -17.02
C ASP A 36 -12.29 -0.91 -15.75
N ALA A 37 -12.92 -0.66 -14.60
CA ALA A 37 -12.70 -1.44 -13.40
C ALA A 37 -12.94 -2.92 -13.75
N GLY A 38 -11.91 -3.76 -13.55
CA GLY A 38 -12.05 -5.18 -13.80
C GLY A 38 -13.21 -5.71 -12.95
N PRO A 39 -14.05 -6.61 -13.48
CA PRO A 39 -15.18 -7.11 -12.71
C PRO A 39 -14.65 -7.71 -11.41
N ALA A 40 -15.18 -7.26 -10.28
CA ALA A 40 -15.05 -8.00 -9.04
C ALA A 40 -15.61 -9.40 -9.31
N LEU A 41 -14.85 -10.44 -8.94
CA LEU A 41 -15.27 -11.81 -9.22
C LEU A 41 -16.65 -12.08 -8.59
N GLU A 42 -17.56 -12.65 -9.37
CA GLU A 42 -18.87 -13.09 -8.86
C GLU A 42 -18.65 -14.10 -7.73
N ARG A 43 -19.35 -13.88 -6.62
CA ARG A 43 -19.27 -14.73 -5.43
C ARG A 43 -20.50 -15.61 -5.37
N SER A 44 -20.29 -16.92 -5.23
CA SER A 44 -21.37 -17.85 -4.92
C SER A 44 -21.95 -17.55 -3.53
N THR A 45 -23.27 -17.59 -3.38
CA THR A 45 -23.92 -17.51 -2.06
C THR A 45 -23.51 -18.70 -1.19
N CYS A 46 -23.46 -18.50 0.13
CA CYS A 46 -23.07 -19.54 1.08
C CYS A 46 -23.87 -19.43 2.39
N ALA A 47 -23.96 -20.54 3.13
CA ALA A 47 -24.49 -20.55 4.49
C ALA A 47 -23.37 -20.67 5.54
N ARG A 48 -22.28 -21.38 5.20
CA ARG A 48 -21.13 -21.69 6.06
C ARG A 48 -19.84 -21.78 5.23
N ASP A 49 -18.69 -21.68 5.89
CA ASP A 49 -17.36 -21.71 5.25
C ASP A 49 -17.14 -22.95 4.36
N ALA A 50 -17.68 -24.10 4.76
CA ALA A 50 -17.57 -25.34 3.99
C ALA A 50 -18.27 -25.32 2.63
N ASP A 51 -19.13 -24.33 2.37
CA ASP A 51 -19.75 -24.13 1.06
C ASP A 51 -18.81 -23.37 0.10
N CYS A 52 -17.68 -22.87 0.58
CA CYS A 52 -16.71 -22.08 -0.16
C CYS A 52 -15.44 -22.88 -0.45
N ALA A 53 -15.09 -23.01 -1.73
CA ALA A 53 -13.92 -23.76 -2.20
C ALA A 53 -12.60 -23.09 -1.76
N GLY A 54 -12.17 -23.32 -0.52
CA GLY A 54 -10.91 -22.86 0.04
C GLY A 54 -10.94 -21.51 0.75
N GLY A 55 -12.12 -20.90 0.89
CA GLY A 55 -12.30 -19.57 1.48
C GLY A 55 -13.36 -19.52 2.59
N LYS A 56 -13.87 -18.33 2.91
CA LYS A 56 -14.85 -18.14 4.00
C LYS A 56 -16.19 -17.63 3.50
N CYS A 57 -17.24 -18.00 4.22
CA CYS A 57 -18.57 -17.48 4.00
C CYS A 57 -18.74 -16.16 4.76
N VAL A 58 -18.74 -15.06 4.02
CA VAL A 58 -18.68 -13.71 4.60
C VAL A 58 -19.95 -12.92 4.33
N GLU A 59 -20.35 -12.08 5.27
CA GLU A 59 -21.40 -11.08 5.07
C GLU A 59 -20.93 -10.05 4.05
N VAL A 60 -21.64 -9.94 2.93
CA VAL A 60 -21.36 -8.99 1.83
C VAL A 60 -22.28 -7.76 1.85
N GLY A 61 -23.04 -7.59 2.94
CA GLY A 61 -23.98 -6.48 3.14
C GLY A 61 -25.44 -6.94 3.12
N ALA A 62 -26.32 -6.16 3.76
CA ALA A 62 -27.77 -6.41 3.83
C ALA A 62 -28.18 -7.82 4.34
N GLY A 63 -27.35 -8.46 5.17
CA GLY A 63 -27.59 -9.81 5.69
C GLY A 63 -27.36 -10.93 4.66
N GLN A 64 -26.77 -10.62 3.51
CA GLN A 64 -26.41 -11.58 2.49
C GLN A 64 -25.01 -12.13 2.73
N LYS A 65 -24.86 -13.44 2.55
CA LYS A 65 -23.57 -14.13 2.66
C LYS A 65 -23.11 -14.67 1.32
N ALA A 66 -21.82 -14.48 1.04
CA ALA A 66 -21.19 -15.02 -0.16
C ALA A 66 -19.78 -15.53 0.12
N CYS A 67 -19.30 -16.43 -0.72
CA CYS A 67 -17.96 -16.98 -0.62
C CYS A 67 -16.91 -15.93 -0.98
N SER A 68 -16.06 -15.61 -0.01
CA SER A 68 -14.77 -14.98 -0.29
C SER A 68 -13.77 -16.07 -0.63
N ARG A 69 -12.93 -15.85 -1.66
CA ARG A 69 -11.78 -16.73 -1.95
C ARG A 69 -10.67 -16.63 -0.89
N SER A 70 -10.73 -15.61 -0.04
CA SER A 70 -9.70 -15.26 0.94
C SER A 70 -10.13 -15.65 2.35
N LYS A 71 -9.26 -16.37 3.08
CA LYS A 71 -9.51 -16.82 4.45
C LYS A 71 -9.43 -15.69 5.48
N SER A 72 -8.70 -14.62 5.13
CA SER A 72 -8.45 -13.44 5.95
C SER A 72 -9.67 -12.57 6.21
N CYS A 73 -10.77 -12.75 5.48
CA CYS A 73 -11.98 -11.90 5.55
C CYS A 73 -12.88 -12.31 6.71
N ALA A 74 -12.36 -12.22 7.93
CA ALA A 74 -13.03 -12.71 9.13
C ALA A 74 -14.12 -11.77 9.69
N GLY A 75 -14.42 -10.65 9.03
CA GLY A 75 -15.46 -9.69 9.41
C GLY A 75 -15.02 -8.60 10.41
N GLY A 76 -13.81 -8.68 10.94
CA GLY A 76 -13.19 -7.62 11.75
C GLY A 76 -12.81 -6.37 10.94
N ALA A 77 -12.43 -5.29 11.62
CA ALA A 77 -11.93 -4.08 10.96
C ALA A 77 -10.78 -4.42 9.99
N GLY A 78 -10.79 -3.84 8.79
CA GLY A 78 -9.84 -4.15 7.71
C GLY A 78 -9.99 -5.55 7.08
N ALA A 79 -10.90 -6.39 7.57
CA ALA A 79 -11.18 -7.74 7.08
C ALA A 79 -12.69 -7.92 6.81
N ASN A 80 -13.39 -6.82 6.50
CA ASN A 80 -14.83 -6.72 6.35
C ASN A 80 -15.23 -5.98 5.07
N ALA A 81 -16.51 -5.64 4.92
CA ALA A 81 -17.07 -4.94 3.76
C ALA A 81 -16.99 -3.40 3.84
N ARG A 82 -15.94 -2.83 4.47
CA ARG A 82 -15.83 -1.37 4.72
C ARG A 82 -14.53 -0.73 4.22
N CYS A 83 -13.77 -1.41 3.38
CA CYS A 83 -12.56 -0.84 2.79
C CYS A 83 -12.87 0.14 1.65
N GLY A 84 -11.86 0.95 1.30
CA GLY A 84 -11.97 2.00 0.30
C GLY A 84 -12.44 3.34 0.88
N GLY A 85 -12.50 4.34 0.00
CA GLY A 85 -13.02 5.67 0.28
C GLY A 85 -14.25 6.01 -0.57
N VAL A 86 -14.94 7.07 -0.19
CA VAL A 86 -16.02 7.67 -0.98
C VAL A 86 -15.43 8.85 -1.77
N VAL A 87 -15.67 8.90 -3.07
CA VAL A 87 -15.19 10.01 -3.92
C VAL A 87 -15.73 11.34 -3.38
N GLY A 88 -14.84 12.31 -3.18
CA GLY A 88 -15.19 13.62 -2.62
C GLY A 88 -15.43 13.63 -1.11
N ASN A 89 -15.33 12.49 -0.42
CA ASN A 89 -15.40 12.39 1.04
C ASN A 89 -14.35 11.43 1.59
N GLU A 90 -13.15 11.97 1.78
CA GLU A 90 -11.98 11.25 2.29
C GLU A 90 -12.16 10.75 3.73
N ALA A 91 -13.09 11.32 4.49
CA ALA A 91 -13.39 10.91 5.85
C ALA A 91 -14.31 9.68 5.91
N ALA A 92 -15.06 9.38 4.85
CA ALA A 92 -16.04 8.30 4.83
C ALA A 92 -15.43 6.94 4.41
N GLU A 93 -15.73 5.89 5.19
CA GLU A 93 -15.55 4.48 4.82
C GLU A 93 -16.28 4.11 3.55
N GLY A 94 -15.56 3.42 2.66
CA GLY A 94 -16.15 2.76 1.52
C GLY A 94 -17.00 1.57 1.95
N SER A 95 -17.63 0.94 0.97
CA SER A 95 -18.47 -0.25 1.13
C SER A 95 -17.89 -1.45 0.38
N VAL A 96 -16.58 -1.44 0.14
CA VAL A 96 -15.90 -2.49 -0.62
C VAL A 96 -15.39 -3.56 0.34
N ASP A 97 -15.49 -4.83 -0.04
CA ASP A 97 -14.81 -5.89 0.68
C ASP A 97 -13.29 -5.66 0.69
N CYS A 98 -12.70 -5.60 1.89
CA CYS A 98 -11.27 -5.51 2.12
C CYS A 98 -10.46 -6.64 1.45
N CYS A 99 -11.11 -7.74 1.09
CA CYS A 99 -10.56 -8.86 0.35
C CYS A 99 -10.97 -8.88 -1.12
N ALA A 100 -11.53 -7.80 -1.66
CA ALA A 100 -11.88 -7.71 -3.06
C ALA A 100 -10.65 -8.02 -3.93
N THR A 101 -10.83 -8.90 -4.90
CA THR A 101 -9.83 -9.26 -5.89
C THR A 101 -10.40 -8.95 -7.26
N HIS A 102 -9.64 -8.23 -8.08
CA HIS A 102 -10.06 -7.86 -9.43
C HIS A 102 -9.29 -8.68 -10.47
N ALA A 103 -9.95 -8.99 -11.57
CA ALA A 103 -9.32 -9.67 -12.69
C ALA A 103 -8.57 -8.68 -13.59
N LEU A 104 -7.35 -9.04 -13.97
CA LEU A 104 -6.59 -8.36 -15.01
C LEU A 104 -6.49 -9.29 -16.23
N PRO A 105 -6.76 -8.78 -17.45
CA PRO A 105 -6.80 -9.62 -18.65
C PRO A 105 -5.42 -10.11 -19.11
N GLY A 106 -4.34 -9.54 -18.57
CA GLY A 106 -2.99 -9.72 -19.09
C GLY A 106 -2.78 -8.99 -20.42
N GLY A 107 -1.55 -9.01 -20.92
CA GLY A 107 -1.16 -8.30 -22.13
C GLY A 107 0.31 -7.90 -22.14
N SER A 108 0.71 -7.23 -23.22
CA SER A 108 2.06 -6.69 -23.39
C SER A 108 2.12 -5.22 -22.98
N PHE A 109 3.23 -4.83 -22.35
CA PHE A 109 3.52 -3.48 -21.87
C PHE A 109 5.03 -3.34 -21.66
N ASN A 110 5.51 -2.16 -21.24
CA ASN A 110 6.89 -2.04 -20.74
C ASN A 110 6.87 -1.67 -19.26
N ARG A 111 7.58 -2.45 -18.45
CA ARG A 111 7.80 -2.10 -17.04
C ARG A 111 8.54 -0.77 -16.98
N PHE A 112 8.28 0.00 -15.92
CA PHE A 112 8.82 1.36 -15.75
C PHE A 112 8.52 2.34 -16.91
N ASN A 113 7.54 2.03 -17.77
CA ASN A 113 7.30 2.72 -19.03
C ASN A 113 8.55 2.82 -19.93
N ASP A 114 9.52 1.93 -19.79
CA ASP A 114 10.81 1.97 -20.50
C ASP A 114 10.94 0.77 -21.47
N PRO A 115 11.13 0.99 -22.79
CA PRO A 115 11.29 -0.08 -23.77
C PRO A 115 12.48 -1.02 -23.54
N LYS A 116 13.41 -0.72 -22.63
CA LYS A 116 14.44 -1.66 -22.15
C LYS A 116 13.87 -2.81 -21.32
N TYR A 117 12.66 -2.67 -20.79
CA TYR A 117 12.01 -3.66 -19.90
C TYR A 117 10.67 -4.16 -20.47
N PRO A 118 10.62 -4.68 -21.70
CA PRO A 118 9.37 -5.16 -22.28
C PRO A 118 8.85 -6.37 -21.50
N ALA A 119 7.55 -6.42 -21.26
CA ALA A 119 6.92 -7.48 -20.50
C ALA A 119 5.60 -7.94 -21.13
N LYS A 120 5.26 -9.22 -20.92
CA LYS A 120 3.96 -9.79 -21.20
C LYS A 120 3.53 -10.64 -20.00
N VAL A 121 2.35 -10.38 -19.48
CA VAL A 121 1.74 -11.20 -18.42
C VAL A 121 0.44 -11.82 -18.93
N SER A 122 0.13 -13.00 -18.44
CA SER A 122 -1.16 -13.67 -18.66
C SER A 122 -2.25 -13.05 -17.82
N ALA A 123 -3.50 -13.47 -18.03
CA ALA A 123 -4.57 -13.09 -17.14
C ALA A 123 -4.30 -13.60 -15.71
N PHE A 124 -4.55 -12.75 -14.73
CA PHE A 124 -4.35 -13.05 -13.31
C PHE A 124 -5.33 -12.24 -12.48
N LEU A 125 -5.38 -12.53 -11.19
CA LEU A 125 -6.20 -11.82 -10.22
C LEU A 125 -5.28 -11.11 -9.23
N LEU A 126 -5.63 -9.89 -8.82
CA LEU A 126 -4.85 -9.12 -7.87
C LEU A 126 -5.76 -8.53 -6.80
N ASP A 127 -5.31 -8.55 -5.55
CA ASP A 127 -6.02 -7.88 -4.47
C ASP A 127 -6.17 -6.39 -4.77
N ARG A 128 -7.40 -5.89 -4.64
CA ARG A 128 -7.71 -4.48 -4.83
C ARG A 128 -6.92 -3.60 -3.86
N PHE A 129 -6.82 -4.05 -2.62
CA PHE A 129 -6.19 -3.35 -1.52
C PHE A 129 -4.92 -4.07 -1.06
N GLU A 130 -3.98 -3.31 -0.51
CA GLU A 130 -2.89 -3.86 0.29
C GLU A 130 -3.45 -4.74 1.42
N VAL A 131 -2.67 -5.72 1.86
CA VAL A 131 -3.02 -6.55 3.01
C VAL A 131 -3.13 -5.66 4.24
N THR A 132 -4.32 -5.60 4.83
CA THR A 132 -4.54 -4.80 6.04
C THR A 132 -4.00 -5.51 7.29
N ALA A 133 -3.70 -4.75 8.34
CA ALA A 133 -3.34 -5.32 9.63
C ALA A 133 -4.46 -6.22 10.19
N GLY A 134 -5.73 -5.92 9.91
CA GLY A 134 -6.89 -6.74 10.28
C GLY A 134 -6.95 -8.09 9.55
N ARG A 135 -6.67 -8.10 8.24
CA ARG A 135 -6.56 -9.36 7.46
C ARG A 135 -5.43 -10.23 7.99
N PHE A 136 -4.27 -9.63 8.28
CA PHE A 136 -3.15 -10.36 8.86
C PHE A 136 -3.43 -10.82 10.29
N ARG A 137 -4.20 -10.05 11.06
CA ARG A 137 -4.61 -10.45 12.41
C ARG A 137 -5.50 -11.69 12.39
N ALA A 138 -6.41 -11.81 11.43
CA ALA A 138 -7.20 -13.03 11.24
C ALA A 138 -6.31 -14.26 10.98
N TYR A 139 -5.21 -14.10 10.23
CA TYR A 139 -4.23 -15.16 10.04
C TYR A 139 -3.55 -15.55 11.36
N VAL A 140 -3.00 -14.58 12.10
CA VAL A 140 -2.33 -14.81 13.39
C VAL A 140 -3.28 -15.45 14.42
N GLU A 141 -4.53 -15.03 14.47
CA GLU A 141 -5.53 -15.61 15.38
C GLU A 141 -5.90 -17.04 14.99
N SER A 142 -6.01 -17.33 13.69
CA SER A 142 -6.35 -18.68 13.20
C SER A 142 -5.30 -19.74 13.52
N THR A 143 -4.05 -19.33 13.68
CA THR A 143 -2.91 -20.22 13.97
C THR A 143 -2.53 -20.22 15.46
N GLY A 144 -3.28 -19.50 16.31
CA GLY A 144 -2.89 -19.27 17.70
C GLY A 144 -1.56 -18.50 17.86
N GLY A 145 -1.11 -17.84 16.79
CA GLY A 145 0.16 -17.13 16.70
C GLY A 145 1.35 -18.00 16.27
N ASP A 146 1.18 -19.32 16.09
CA ASP A 146 2.23 -20.20 15.59
C ASP A 146 2.22 -20.24 14.04
N LEU A 147 2.83 -19.23 13.43
CA LEU A 147 2.95 -19.13 11.97
C LEU A 147 3.90 -20.21 11.41
N ARG A 148 4.90 -20.62 12.19
CA ARG A 148 5.86 -21.67 11.84
C ARG A 148 5.20 -23.05 11.79
N GLY A 149 4.40 -23.40 12.79
CA GLY A 149 3.63 -24.66 12.81
C GLY A 149 2.57 -24.72 11.72
N SER A 150 2.11 -23.56 11.23
CA SER A 150 1.14 -23.43 10.14
C SER A 150 1.80 -23.06 8.80
N ALA A 151 3.12 -23.24 8.68
CA ALA A 151 3.86 -22.83 7.49
C ALA A 151 3.35 -23.52 6.22
N PRO A 152 3.44 -22.86 5.05
CA PRO A 152 3.07 -23.48 3.79
C PRO A 152 3.88 -24.75 3.51
N ALA A 153 3.26 -25.71 2.81
CA ALA A 153 3.97 -26.86 2.28
C ALA A 153 4.97 -26.43 1.20
N SER A 154 6.05 -27.18 1.01
CA SER A 154 7.01 -26.90 -0.07
C SER A 154 6.31 -26.89 -1.44
N GLY A 155 6.58 -25.87 -2.24
CA GLY A 155 5.93 -25.63 -3.54
C GLY A 155 4.56 -24.96 -3.45
N ALA A 156 3.98 -24.75 -2.27
CA ALA A 156 2.72 -24.03 -2.15
C ALA A 156 2.87 -22.57 -2.61
N GLY A 157 1.82 -21.99 -3.20
CA GLY A 157 1.88 -20.63 -3.77
C GLY A 157 2.69 -20.48 -5.04
N VAL A 158 3.03 -21.60 -5.70
CA VAL A 158 3.75 -21.54 -6.98
C VAL A 158 2.94 -20.79 -8.02
N HIS A 159 3.62 -19.93 -8.77
CA HIS A 159 3.08 -19.29 -9.95
C HIS A 159 3.04 -20.35 -11.07
N PRO A 160 1.90 -20.58 -11.75
CA PRO A 160 1.72 -21.69 -12.69
C PRO A 160 2.74 -21.76 -13.83
N LYS A 161 3.38 -20.63 -14.12
CA LYS A 161 4.35 -20.46 -15.21
C LYS A 161 5.79 -20.20 -14.77
N ILE A 162 6.06 -20.11 -13.47
CA ILE A 162 7.40 -19.82 -12.94
C ILE A 162 7.78 -20.95 -11.99
N ALA A 163 8.58 -21.88 -12.49
CA ALA A 163 9.08 -22.97 -11.68
C ALA A 163 9.92 -22.44 -10.50
N GLY A 164 9.84 -23.12 -9.35
CA GLY A 164 10.61 -22.73 -8.16
C GLY A 164 10.09 -21.50 -7.41
N SER A 165 9.00 -20.88 -7.86
CA SER A 165 8.46 -19.67 -7.20
C SER A 165 7.62 -19.95 -5.95
N GLY A 166 7.32 -21.23 -5.67
CA GLY A 166 6.55 -21.63 -4.50
C GLY A 166 7.38 -21.60 -3.21
N TRP A 167 6.72 -21.85 -2.09
CA TRP A 167 7.36 -21.89 -0.78
C TRP A 167 8.51 -22.89 -0.71
N ARG A 168 9.64 -22.46 -0.15
CA ARG A 168 10.80 -23.32 0.11
C ARG A 168 10.81 -23.75 1.58
N ALA A 169 11.04 -25.04 1.83
CA ALA A 169 10.87 -25.64 3.16
C ALA A 169 11.82 -25.02 4.22
N GLU A 170 13.01 -24.59 3.79
CA GLU A 170 14.00 -23.90 4.60
C GLU A 170 13.50 -22.54 5.15
N TRP A 171 12.52 -21.91 4.50
CA TRP A 171 11.95 -20.65 4.98
C TRP A 171 11.02 -20.80 6.17
N THR A 172 10.57 -22.03 6.47
CA THR A 172 9.74 -22.30 7.65
C THR A 172 10.43 -21.83 8.92
N ALA A 173 11.76 -21.97 9.04
CA ALA A 173 12.51 -21.50 10.20
C ALA A 173 12.49 -19.97 10.37
N LEU A 174 12.18 -19.21 9.31
CA LEU A 174 12.12 -17.74 9.32
C LEU A 174 10.77 -17.20 9.81
N LEU A 175 9.76 -18.07 9.98
CA LEU A 175 8.45 -17.68 10.49
C LEU A 175 8.42 -17.65 12.03
N PRO A 176 7.65 -16.74 12.64
CA PRO A 176 7.38 -16.74 14.08
C PRO A 176 6.75 -18.05 14.57
N SER A 177 7.23 -18.59 15.69
CA SER A 177 6.63 -19.77 16.35
C SER A 177 5.60 -19.45 17.43
N SER A 178 5.33 -18.17 17.69
CA SER A 178 4.40 -17.78 18.74
C SER A 178 3.84 -16.37 18.52
N ARG A 179 2.70 -16.09 19.16
CA ARG A 179 2.12 -14.74 19.18
C ARG A 179 3.10 -13.69 19.71
N ALA A 180 3.91 -14.03 20.71
CA ALA A 180 4.92 -13.13 21.26
C ALA A 180 5.97 -12.76 20.21
N GLU A 181 6.44 -13.72 19.40
CA GLU A 181 7.38 -13.45 18.31
C GLU A 181 6.75 -12.57 17.21
N VAL A 182 5.47 -12.80 16.87
CA VAL A 182 4.72 -11.93 15.94
C VAL A 182 4.65 -10.50 16.48
N ASP A 183 4.25 -10.34 17.74
CA ASP A 183 4.10 -9.02 18.36
C ASP A 183 5.44 -8.30 18.52
N GLN A 184 6.54 -9.03 18.78
CA GLN A 184 7.89 -8.45 18.78
C GLN A 184 8.30 -7.98 17.38
N MET A 185 8.09 -8.83 16.36
CA MET A 185 8.48 -8.58 14.97
C MET A 185 7.76 -7.37 14.37
N LEU A 186 6.44 -7.32 14.50
CA LEU A 186 5.60 -6.29 13.87
C LEU A 186 5.37 -5.08 14.79
N GLY A 187 5.60 -5.24 16.09
CA GLY A 187 5.38 -4.21 17.10
C GLY A 187 6.59 -3.31 17.35
N PRO A 188 6.51 -2.47 18.40
CA PRO A 188 7.46 -1.38 18.65
C PRO A 188 8.82 -1.83 19.18
N GLU A 189 9.07 -3.13 19.30
CA GLU A 189 10.34 -3.67 19.81
C GLU A 189 11.33 -3.96 18.69
N LYS A 190 10.90 -4.63 17.61
CA LYS A 190 11.80 -5.10 16.56
C LYS A 190 11.48 -4.64 15.15
N CYS A 191 10.47 -3.78 14.92
CA CYS A 191 10.39 -3.13 13.61
C CYS A 191 11.64 -2.23 13.42
N GLN A 192 12.60 -2.73 12.65
CA GLN A 192 13.98 -2.26 12.59
C GLN A 192 14.13 -0.85 12.01
N VAL A 193 13.38 -0.53 10.95
CA VAL A 193 13.56 0.74 10.22
C VAL A 193 12.38 1.68 10.44
N GLY A 194 12.66 2.75 11.20
CA GLY A 194 11.81 3.94 11.31
C GLY A 194 10.64 3.83 12.29
N ALA A 195 10.58 2.84 13.18
CA ALA A 195 9.50 2.64 14.15
C ALA A 195 9.65 3.43 15.47
N ASN A 196 10.55 4.42 15.55
CA ASN A 196 10.71 5.24 16.75
C ASN A 196 9.44 6.05 17.04
N LEU A 197 8.64 5.60 18.01
CA LEU A 197 7.37 6.20 18.40
C LEU A 197 7.52 7.59 19.02
N ASP A 198 8.71 7.92 19.51
CA ASP A 198 9.02 9.25 20.06
C ASP A 198 9.39 10.27 18.98
N ASP A 199 9.43 9.83 17.72
CA ASP A 199 9.65 10.67 16.56
C ASP A 199 8.64 10.31 15.46
N TYR A 200 9.14 10.02 14.27
CA TYR A 200 8.44 9.84 13.02
C TYR A 200 7.92 8.39 12.80
N GLY A 201 7.81 7.61 13.88
CA GLY A 201 7.33 6.23 13.88
C GLY A 201 5.89 6.08 13.40
N ALA A 202 5.59 4.96 12.75
CA ALA A 202 4.24 4.64 12.29
C ALA A 202 4.07 3.13 12.21
N LEU A 203 3.39 2.53 13.19
CA LEU A 203 3.13 1.09 13.26
C LEU A 203 1.65 0.80 13.10
N THR A 204 1.32 -0.17 12.25
CA THR A 204 -0.07 -0.60 12.03
C THR A 204 -0.43 -1.89 12.76
N TRP A 205 0.55 -2.58 13.34
CA TRP A 205 0.27 -3.75 14.17
C TRP A 205 0.00 -3.34 15.62
N TRP A 206 -1.26 -3.42 16.04
CA TRP A 206 -1.64 -3.16 17.42
C TRP A 206 -1.10 -4.24 18.39
N THR A 207 -0.50 -3.79 19.49
CA THR A 207 -0.15 -4.60 20.67
C THR A 207 -0.51 -3.83 21.95
N PRO A 208 -0.71 -4.50 23.09
CA PRO A 208 -0.91 -3.81 24.37
C PRO A 208 0.26 -2.87 24.74
N ALA A 209 1.49 -3.25 24.37
CA ALA A 209 2.68 -2.45 24.61
C ALA A 209 2.68 -1.17 23.76
N LEU A 210 2.28 -1.26 22.48
CA LEU A 210 2.12 -0.09 21.61
C LEU A 210 1.02 0.83 22.16
N ASP A 211 -0.15 0.29 22.46
CA ASP A 211 -1.29 1.05 22.99
C ASP A 211 -0.93 1.83 24.26
N ALA A 212 -0.24 1.21 25.21
CA ALA A 212 0.23 1.86 26.43
C ALA A 212 1.19 3.02 26.13
N LYS A 213 2.16 2.83 25.22
CA LYS A 213 3.10 3.88 24.81
C LYS A 213 2.38 5.06 24.15
N ILE A 214 1.46 4.79 23.23
CA ILE A 214 0.66 5.82 22.54
C ILE A 214 -0.20 6.60 23.54
N LYS A 215 -0.93 5.92 24.43
CA LYS A 215 -1.76 6.58 25.45
C LYS A 215 -0.95 7.45 26.40
N ALA A 216 0.24 6.99 26.79
CA ALA A 216 1.15 7.78 27.64
C ALA A 216 1.66 9.04 26.93
N ALA A 217 2.06 8.92 25.66
CA ALA A 217 2.59 10.03 24.86
C ALA A 217 1.51 11.03 24.43
N HIS A 218 0.25 10.57 24.24
CA HIS A 218 -0.83 11.33 23.60
C HIS A 218 -2.07 11.52 24.48
N LYS A 219 -1.93 11.50 25.81
CA LYS A 219 -3.04 11.62 26.77
C LYS A 219 -4.03 12.77 26.52
N ASN A 220 -3.59 13.85 25.84
CA ASN A 220 -4.41 15.02 25.51
C ASN A 220 -4.61 15.23 24.00
N ASN A 221 -4.27 14.26 23.14
CA ASN A 221 -4.40 14.35 21.69
C ASN A 221 -5.42 13.30 21.19
N ALA A 222 -6.70 13.65 21.31
CA ALA A 222 -7.80 12.75 20.96
C ALA A 222 -7.75 12.24 19.50
N PRO A 223 -7.41 13.06 18.47
CA PRO A 223 -7.26 12.57 17.10
C PRO A 223 -6.21 11.47 16.94
N VAL A 224 -5.02 11.64 17.55
CA VAL A 224 -3.97 10.60 17.50
C VAL A 224 -4.40 9.33 18.23
N LEU A 225 -5.03 9.46 19.40
CA LEU A 225 -5.55 8.31 20.14
C LEU A 225 -6.60 7.54 19.33
N ALA A 226 -7.53 8.24 18.67
CA ALA A 226 -8.56 7.62 17.84
C ALA A 226 -7.99 6.89 16.62
N ALA A 227 -6.92 7.42 16.01
CA ALA A 227 -6.29 6.80 14.84
C ALA A 227 -5.36 5.61 15.16
N ASN A 228 -5.09 5.34 16.44
CA ASN A 228 -4.18 4.28 16.90
C ASN A 228 -4.89 3.23 17.79
N THR A 229 -6.23 3.21 17.82
CA THR A 229 -6.97 2.07 18.41
C THR A 229 -6.71 0.80 17.60
N LYS A 230 -6.94 -0.37 18.20
CA LYS A 230 -6.79 -1.65 17.48
C LYS A 230 -7.60 -1.65 16.19
N GLU A 231 -8.85 -1.23 16.25
CA GLU A 231 -9.77 -1.20 15.11
C GLU A 231 -9.32 -0.22 14.02
N ALA A 232 -8.83 0.95 14.41
CA ALA A 232 -8.32 1.95 13.46
C ALA A 232 -7.04 1.48 12.77
N LEU A 233 -6.14 0.81 13.50
CA LEU A 233 -4.92 0.23 12.95
C LEU A 233 -5.20 -0.97 12.05
N ASP A 234 -6.15 -1.83 12.44
CA ASP A 234 -6.54 -3.00 11.66
C ASP A 234 -7.10 -2.64 10.26
N GLY A 235 -7.65 -1.43 10.08
CA GLY A 235 -8.10 -0.91 8.78
C GLY A 235 -7.00 -0.34 7.87
N LYS A 236 -5.76 -0.22 8.34
CA LYS A 236 -4.61 0.30 7.58
C LYS A 236 -3.83 -0.84 6.94
N ALA A 237 -3.05 -0.52 5.91
CA ALA A 237 -2.11 -1.45 5.31
C ALA A 237 -1.12 -1.96 6.36
N LEU A 238 -0.92 -3.28 6.41
CA LEU A 238 0.08 -3.89 7.27
C LEU A 238 1.46 -3.42 6.83
N ASN A 239 2.24 -2.90 7.78
CA ASN A 239 3.63 -2.56 7.59
C ASN A 239 4.55 -3.38 8.50
N CYS A 240 5.87 -3.19 8.35
CA CYS A 240 6.89 -3.93 9.09
C CYS A 240 6.86 -5.46 8.89
N VAL A 241 6.16 -5.96 7.87
CA VAL A 241 6.08 -7.39 7.59
C VAL A 241 7.27 -7.84 6.71
N PRO A 242 8.10 -8.82 7.15
CA PRO A 242 9.14 -9.38 6.31
C PRO A 242 8.55 -10.13 5.11
N TRP A 243 9.33 -10.22 4.03
CA TRP A 243 8.89 -10.84 2.78
C TRP A 243 8.38 -12.28 2.95
N HIS A 244 9.10 -13.12 3.70
CA HIS A 244 8.70 -14.52 3.94
C HIS A 244 7.39 -14.63 4.71
N VAL A 245 7.14 -13.72 5.65
CA VAL A 245 5.92 -13.71 6.47
C VAL A 245 4.73 -13.27 5.63
N LEU A 246 4.90 -12.25 4.77
CA LEU A 246 3.86 -11.84 3.83
C LEU A 246 3.58 -12.92 2.78
N MET A 247 4.61 -13.60 2.26
CA MET A 247 4.44 -14.72 1.35
C MET A 247 3.63 -15.85 2.00
N ALA A 248 3.98 -16.24 3.23
CA ALA A 248 3.22 -17.26 3.96
C ALA A 248 1.76 -16.85 4.17
N PHE A 249 1.50 -15.57 4.49
CA PHE A 249 0.15 -15.02 4.56
C PHE A 249 -0.59 -15.15 3.22
N CYS A 250 0.00 -14.69 2.11
CA CYS A 250 -0.66 -14.78 0.80
C CYS A 250 -0.98 -16.22 0.41
N ILE A 251 -0.10 -17.17 0.71
CA ILE A 251 -0.35 -18.60 0.46
C ILE A 251 -1.48 -19.12 1.34
N TRP A 252 -1.45 -18.80 2.63
CA TRP A 252 -2.52 -19.18 3.55
C TRP A 252 -3.88 -18.61 3.10
N ASP A 253 -3.88 -17.37 2.61
CA ASP A 253 -5.05 -16.66 2.09
C ASP A 253 -5.50 -17.12 0.68
N GLY A 254 -4.84 -18.15 0.13
CA GLY A 254 -5.23 -18.81 -1.12
C GLY A 254 -4.62 -18.22 -2.39
N GLY A 255 -3.54 -17.46 -2.26
CA GLY A 255 -2.83 -16.85 -3.38
C GLY A 255 -1.31 -16.99 -3.29
N ARG A 256 -0.62 -15.97 -3.80
CA ARG A 256 0.84 -15.85 -3.85
C ARG A 256 1.23 -14.38 -3.85
N LEU A 257 2.53 -14.09 -3.70
CA LEU A 257 3.01 -12.74 -4.00
C LEU A 257 2.89 -12.46 -5.51
N PRO A 258 2.56 -11.22 -5.91
CA PRO A 258 2.63 -10.82 -7.30
C PRO A 258 4.09 -10.79 -7.78
N THR A 259 4.31 -11.10 -9.05
CA THR A 259 5.56 -10.74 -9.72
C THR A 259 5.67 -9.23 -9.90
N ASP A 260 6.89 -8.73 -10.07
CA ASP A 260 7.15 -7.35 -10.48
C ASP A 260 6.38 -7.00 -11.76
N ALA A 261 6.34 -7.92 -12.72
CA ALA A 261 5.64 -7.73 -13.98
C ALA A 261 4.12 -7.63 -13.79
N GLU A 262 3.51 -8.45 -12.94
CA GLU A 262 2.07 -8.40 -12.64
C GLU A 262 1.69 -7.10 -11.93
N LEU A 263 2.43 -6.73 -10.87
CA LEU A 263 2.15 -5.50 -10.13
C LEU A 263 2.37 -4.26 -11.02
N SER A 264 3.42 -4.27 -11.84
CA SER A 264 3.67 -3.21 -12.83
C SER A 264 2.58 -3.14 -13.90
N PHE A 265 2.09 -4.28 -14.40
CA PHE A 265 1.00 -4.30 -15.38
C PHE A 265 -0.25 -3.60 -14.83
N ALA A 266 -0.61 -3.90 -13.58
CA ALA A 266 -1.71 -3.24 -12.87
C ALA A 266 -1.50 -1.72 -12.74
N SER A 267 -0.28 -1.30 -12.38
CA SER A 267 0.07 0.12 -12.18
C SER A 267 0.12 0.93 -13.47
N VAL A 268 0.68 0.40 -14.56
CA VAL A 268 0.77 1.14 -15.83
C VAL A 268 -0.52 1.12 -16.65
N GLY A 269 -1.55 0.39 -16.21
CA GLY A 269 -2.78 0.20 -17.00
C GLY A 269 -2.55 -0.66 -18.24
N GLY A 270 -1.62 -1.62 -18.18
CA GLY A 270 -1.23 -2.48 -19.30
C GLY A 270 -0.64 -1.68 -20.46
N ALA A 271 -1.18 -1.89 -21.68
CA ALA A 271 -0.67 -1.23 -22.89
C ALA A 271 -0.86 0.30 -22.91
N GLU A 272 -1.63 0.87 -21.97
CA GLU A 272 -1.80 2.34 -21.87
C GLU A 272 -0.54 3.06 -21.38
N GLN A 273 0.38 2.37 -20.70
CA GLN A 273 1.65 2.95 -20.23
C GLN A 273 1.45 4.23 -19.42
N ARG A 274 0.46 4.22 -18.51
CA ARG A 274 0.10 5.39 -17.71
C ARG A 274 1.29 5.85 -16.87
N PRO A 275 1.56 7.16 -16.76
CA PRO A 275 2.69 7.68 -15.96
C PRO A 275 2.47 7.55 -14.45
N PHE A 276 1.21 7.46 -13.99
CA PHE A 276 0.80 7.09 -12.63
C PHE A 276 -0.35 6.10 -12.72
N ALA A 277 -0.67 5.39 -11.62
CA ALA A 277 -1.77 4.42 -11.60
C ALA A 277 -3.10 4.99 -12.14
N TRP A 278 -3.46 6.19 -11.68
CA TRP A 278 -4.67 6.90 -12.10
C TRP A 278 -4.59 7.56 -13.49
N GLY A 279 -3.40 7.67 -14.09
CA GLY A 279 -3.21 8.29 -15.41
C GLY A 279 -2.27 9.49 -15.42
N ALA A 280 -2.39 10.33 -16.45
CA ALA A 280 -1.53 11.49 -16.65
C ALA A 280 -1.89 12.67 -15.73
N MET A 281 -0.87 13.41 -15.31
CA MET A 281 -1.00 14.69 -14.60
C MET A 281 -0.51 15.84 -15.50
N PRO A 282 -1.09 17.04 -15.41
CA PRO A 282 -0.57 18.22 -16.11
C PRO A 282 0.89 18.49 -15.74
N GLU A 283 1.73 18.88 -16.70
CA GLU A 283 3.17 19.09 -16.50
C GLU A 283 3.48 20.10 -15.38
N GLY A 284 2.71 21.20 -15.29
CA GLY A 284 2.84 22.19 -14.21
C GLY A 284 2.44 21.72 -12.82
N GLN A 285 1.97 20.47 -12.68
CA GLN A 285 1.64 19.81 -11.42
C GLN A 285 2.67 18.75 -11.03
N LEU A 286 3.74 18.58 -11.80
CA LEU A 286 4.83 17.66 -11.55
C LEU A 286 6.09 18.40 -11.11
N VAL A 287 6.87 17.80 -10.21
CA VAL A 287 8.11 18.38 -9.68
C VAL A 287 9.20 17.33 -9.55
N ARG A 288 10.46 17.80 -9.61
CA ARG A 288 11.62 16.97 -9.25
C ARG A 288 11.87 17.07 -7.75
N LEU A 289 12.07 15.92 -7.12
CA LEU A 289 12.50 15.82 -5.74
C LEU A 289 13.88 16.46 -5.60
N ASP A 290 14.06 17.42 -4.69
CA ASP A 290 15.37 18.05 -4.41
C ASP A 290 16.18 18.54 -5.65
N ALA A 291 15.49 18.94 -6.73
CA ALA A 291 16.12 19.22 -8.03
C ALA A 291 17.01 18.07 -8.59
N ARG A 292 16.86 16.85 -8.05
CA ARG A 292 17.52 15.62 -8.50
C ARG A 292 17.00 15.25 -9.88
N SER A 293 17.84 15.45 -10.88
CA SER A 293 17.53 15.11 -12.28
C SER A 293 17.63 13.60 -12.56
N ASP A 294 18.27 12.87 -11.66
CA ASP A 294 18.43 11.43 -11.65
C ASP A 294 17.25 10.67 -11.02
N LEU A 295 16.17 11.36 -10.64
CA LEU A 295 14.93 10.77 -10.14
C LEU A 295 13.73 11.13 -11.03
N SER A 296 12.70 10.30 -10.98
CA SER A 296 11.42 10.53 -11.63
C SER A 296 10.69 11.78 -11.11
N LEU A 297 9.75 12.28 -11.91
CA LEU A 297 8.88 13.38 -11.52
C LEU A 297 7.76 12.86 -10.62
N VAL A 298 7.40 13.65 -9.60
CA VAL A 298 6.26 13.35 -8.70
C VAL A 298 5.23 14.48 -8.70
N PRO A 299 3.97 14.21 -8.32
CA PRO A 299 2.97 15.26 -8.19
C PRO A 299 3.28 16.27 -7.07
N THR A 300 2.93 17.54 -7.29
CA THR A 300 2.85 18.55 -6.21
C THR A 300 1.75 18.19 -5.20
N LEU A 301 1.86 18.69 -3.97
CA LEU A 301 0.85 18.48 -2.93
C LEU A 301 -0.56 18.89 -3.40
N ALA A 302 -0.70 20.07 -4.01
CA ALA A 302 -2.00 20.62 -4.43
C ALA A 302 -2.74 19.74 -5.45
N ALA A 303 -2.00 18.94 -6.23
CA ALA A 303 -2.53 18.09 -7.26
C ALA A 303 -2.60 16.62 -6.84
N GLY A 304 -1.51 16.09 -6.28
CA GLY A 304 -1.38 14.70 -5.89
C GLY A 304 -2.20 14.34 -4.65
N SER A 305 -2.46 15.27 -3.73
CA SER A 305 -3.24 14.98 -2.51
C SER A 305 -4.61 14.39 -2.81
N LYS A 306 -5.22 14.69 -3.95
CA LYS A 306 -6.52 14.12 -4.36
C LYS A 306 -6.44 12.65 -4.75
N HIS A 307 -5.26 12.19 -5.17
CA HIS A 307 -5.05 10.90 -5.82
C HIS A 307 -4.24 9.93 -4.98
N VAL A 308 -3.36 10.40 -4.09
CA VAL A 308 -2.37 9.51 -3.49
C VAL A 308 -2.06 9.82 -2.05
N VAL A 309 -1.76 8.77 -1.27
CA VAL A 309 -1.21 8.85 0.08
C VAL A 309 0.31 8.73 0.01
N ALA A 310 1.02 9.85 -0.13
CA ALA A 310 2.48 9.85 -0.28
C ALA A 310 3.10 11.11 0.31
N SER A 311 4.43 11.11 0.39
CA SER A 311 5.22 12.30 0.71
C SER A 311 5.31 13.20 -0.52
N LEU A 312 4.50 14.27 -0.56
CA LEU A 312 4.41 15.18 -1.70
C LEU A 312 5.05 16.53 -1.40
N TYR A 313 5.63 17.14 -2.42
CA TYR A 313 6.26 18.45 -2.31
C TYR A 313 5.21 19.59 -2.27
N ASP A 314 5.34 20.47 -1.28
CA ASP A 314 4.59 21.72 -1.18
C ASP A 314 5.50 22.94 -1.38
N ALA A 315 5.39 23.55 -2.56
CA ALA A 315 6.09 24.78 -2.92
C ALA A 315 5.72 25.98 -2.03
N LYS A 316 4.55 25.95 -1.38
CA LYS A 316 4.09 27.06 -0.52
C LYS A 316 4.89 27.15 0.78
N LEU A 317 5.59 26.09 1.16
CA LEU A 317 6.44 26.04 2.35
C LEU A 317 7.81 26.69 2.17
N GLY A 318 8.11 27.21 0.97
CA GLY A 318 9.32 27.97 0.68
C GLY A 318 10.34 27.21 -0.18
N PRO A 319 11.64 27.55 -0.10
CA PRO A 319 12.69 26.87 -0.87
C PRO A 319 12.68 25.37 -0.55
N ASN A 320 13.09 24.55 -1.53
CA ASN A 320 13.08 23.10 -1.39
C ASN A 320 14.16 22.65 -0.39
N GLU A 321 13.74 22.35 0.83
CA GLU A 321 14.56 21.78 1.88
C GLU A 321 13.95 20.44 2.28
N PHE A 322 14.59 19.33 1.91
CA PHE A 322 14.21 18.03 2.43
C PHE A 322 14.54 17.98 3.94
N PRO A 323 13.62 17.61 4.86
CA PRO A 323 12.24 17.12 4.72
C PRO A 323 11.13 18.19 4.96
N LYS A 324 11.47 19.47 5.07
CA LYS A 324 10.57 20.56 5.48
C LYS A 324 9.45 20.85 4.47
N ASN A 325 9.69 20.63 3.18
CA ASN A 325 8.69 20.91 2.13
C ASN A 325 7.84 19.69 1.76
N TYR A 326 8.03 18.57 2.44
CA TYR A 326 7.33 17.34 2.14
C TYR A 326 6.16 17.18 3.11
N VAL A 327 4.98 17.13 2.52
CA VAL A 327 3.71 17.07 3.22
C VAL A 327 3.06 15.73 2.96
N HIS A 328 2.51 15.17 4.03
CA HIS A 328 1.74 13.95 3.96
C HIS A 328 0.30 14.27 3.57
N THR A 329 -0.22 13.48 2.66
CA THR A 329 -1.56 13.67 2.11
C THR A 329 -2.63 12.96 2.92
N TRP A 330 -2.36 12.50 4.14
CA TRP A 330 -3.36 11.92 5.02
C TRP A 330 -3.21 12.43 6.46
N GLY A 331 -4.31 12.89 7.05
CA GLY A 331 -4.32 13.53 8.36
C GLY A 331 -4.03 15.04 8.30
N GLY A 332 -3.59 15.61 9.43
CA GLY A 332 -3.14 17.00 9.47
C GLY A 332 -1.99 17.18 8.47
N ALA A 333 -2.04 18.21 7.63
CA ALA A 333 -1.13 18.44 6.50
C ALA A 333 0.36 18.66 6.88
N PHE A 334 0.76 18.31 8.11
CA PHE A 334 2.14 18.25 8.57
C PHE A 334 2.26 17.01 9.43
N ARG A 335 3.23 16.13 9.12
CA ARG A 335 3.65 15.10 10.06
C ARG A 335 4.32 15.81 11.22
N ALA A 336 3.59 15.93 12.32
CA ALA A 336 4.22 16.27 13.57
C ALA A 336 5.01 15.06 14.05
N ALA A 337 6.14 15.31 14.72
CA ALA A 337 6.78 14.29 15.51
C ALA A 337 5.71 13.67 16.42
N ARG A 338 5.67 12.34 16.48
CA ARG A 338 4.76 11.54 17.31
C ARG A 338 3.32 11.45 16.80
N ASP A 339 3.04 11.72 15.53
CA ASP A 339 1.70 11.41 14.97
C ASP A 339 1.41 9.91 14.87
N ASN A 340 2.42 9.06 15.04
CA ASN A 340 2.28 7.59 15.02
C ASN A 340 1.54 7.14 13.75
N ALA A 341 0.62 6.18 13.79
CA ALA A 341 -0.09 5.75 12.58
C ALA A 341 -1.19 6.71 12.09
N ALA A 342 -1.33 7.92 12.66
CA ALA A 342 -2.41 8.83 12.29
C ALA A 342 -2.31 9.33 10.85
N HIS A 343 -1.09 9.44 10.31
CA HIS A 343 -0.83 9.88 8.93
C HIS A 343 -0.79 8.72 7.92
N ILE A 344 -0.92 7.47 8.36
CA ILE A 344 -1.13 6.33 7.46
C ILE A 344 -2.62 6.25 7.16
N ALA A 345 -3.00 6.27 5.89
CA ALA A 345 -4.40 6.11 5.51
C ALA A 345 -4.88 4.67 5.69
N PRO A 346 -6.16 4.46 6.03
CA PRO A 346 -6.83 3.20 5.73
C PRO A 346 -6.71 2.87 4.24
N VAL A 347 -6.73 1.59 3.89
CA VAL A 347 -6.57 1.17 2.48
C VAL A 347 -7.70 1.71 1.58
N GLY A 348 -7.31 2.15 0.40
CA GLY A 348 -8.16 2.61 -0.69
C GLY A 348 -8.82 3.95 -0.48
N ARG A 349 -8.26 4.78 0.41
CA ARG A 349 -8.91 6.03 0.82
C ARG A 349 -8.89 7.11 -0.26
N ARG A 350 -7.93 7.01 -1.19
CA ARG A 350 -7.77 7.91 -2.33
C ARG A 350 -8.38 7.28 -3.59
N ALA A 351 -9.70 7.14 -3.64
CA ALA A 351 -10.39 6.47 -4.75
C ALA A 351 -10.14 7.11 -6.15
N LEU A 352 -9.80 8.40 -6.21
CA LEU A 352 -9.39 9.05 -7.48
C LEU A 352 -8.01 8.58 -7.98
N GLY A 353 -7.22 7.97 -7.10
CA GLY A 353 -5.93 7.35 -7.37
C GLY A 353 -5.98 5.93 -7.90
N ASP A 354 -7.17 5.33 -7.92
CA ASP A 354 -7.33 3.93 -8.32
C ASP A 354 -6.78 3.72 -9.75
N GLY A 355 -6.07 2.61 -9.94
CA GLY A 355 -5.58 2.19 -11.24
C GLY A 355 -6.70 1.88 -12.22
N LYS A 356 -6.36 1.63 -13.50
CA LYS A 356 -7.32 1.33 -14.58
C LYS A 356 -8.42 0.36 -14.15
N TRP A 357 -8.02 -0.75 -13.54
CA TRP A 357 -8.89 -1.84 -13.12
C TRP A 357 -9.41 -1.69 -11.68
N GLY A 358 -9.33 -0.51 -11.06
CA GLY A 358 -9.88 -0.23 -9.73
C GLY A 358 -9.02 -0.69 -8.54
N HIS A 359 -7.77 -1.09 -8.79
CA HIS A 359 -6.80 -1.40 -7.73
C HIS A 359 -6.39 -0.09 -7.05
N ALA A 360 -6.55 -0.03 -5.74
CA ALA A 360 -6.24 1.15 -4.97
C ALA A 360 -4.79 1.14 -4.50
N ASP A 361 -4.26 2.33 -4.19
CA ASP A 361 -2.94 2.55 -3.59
C ASP A 361 -1.80 1.84 -4.35
N LEU A 362 -1.91 1.68 -5.67
CA LEU A 362 -0.79 1.17 -6.49
C LEU A 362 0.37 2.16 -6.56
N ALA A 363 0.08 3.43 -6.30
CA ALA A 363 1.04 4.49 -6.08
C ALA A 363 0.73 5.12 -4.70
N GLY A 364 1.74 5.19 -3.83
CA GLY A 364 1.62 5.61 -2.43
C GLY A 364 1.02 4.51 -1.55
N GLY A 365 0.58 4.88 -0.34
CA GLY A 365 0.23 3.89 0.67
C GLY A 365 1.51 3.31 1.27
N MET A 366 1.82 2.06 0.95
CA MET A 366 3.09 1.42 1.27
C MET A 366 3.83 1.03 0.00
N PHE A 367 5.15 0.90 0.12
CA PHE A 367 5.85 0.06 -0.83
C PHE A 367 5.30 -1.36 -0.72
N GLU A 368 5.33 -2.07 -1.83
CA GLU A 368 4.78 -3.41 -1.92
C GLU A 368 5.83 -4.42 -2.33
N TRP A 369 5.99 -5.45 -1.49
CA TRP A 369 6.82 -6.60 -1.82
C TRP A 369 6.35 -7.30 -3.10
N THR A 370 7.32 -7.66 -3.94
CA THR A 370 7.11 -8.51 -5.11
C THR A 370 7.88 -9.83 -4.96
N LEU A 371 7.57 -10.82 -5.79
CA LEU A 371 8.25 -12.12 -5.82
C LEU A 371 9.70 -12.02 -6.35
N ASP A 372 9.98 -11.05 -7.22
CA ASP A 372 11.23 -10.93 -7.96
C ASP A 372 12.42 -10.51 -7.10
N GLU A 373 13.59 -11.08 -7.40
CA GLU A 373 14.88 -10.64 -6.87
C GLU A 373 15.15 -9.21 -7.36
N GLY A 374 15.53 -8.34 -6.43
CA GLY A 374 15.93 -6.97 -6.73
C GLY A 374 17.45 -6.81 -6.82
N PRO A 375 17.98 -5.87 -7.64
CA PRO A 375 17.24 -4.98 -8.53
C PRO A 375 16.80 -5.65 -9.84
N ILE A 376 15.73 -5.13 -10.42
CA ILE A 376 15.22 -5.59 -11.71
C ILE A 376 16.16 -5.17 -12.82
N ARG A 377 16.56 -6.15 -13.64
CA ARG A 377 17.46 -5.92 -14.78
C ARG A 377 16.68 -5.71 -16.08
N PRO A 378 17.21 -4.92 -17.03
CA PRO A 378 16.69 -4.81 -18.38
C PRO A 378 16.55 -6.17 -19.05
N GLY A 379 15.54 -6.30 -19.92
CA GLY A 379 15.28 -7.53 -20.65
C GLY A 379 13.80 -7.87 -20.77
N SER A 380 13.52 -8.76 -21.73
CA SER A 380 12.17 -9.26 -21.99
C SER A 380 11.68 -10.18 -20.88
N CYS A 381 10.45 -9.95 -20.43
CA CYS A 381 9.75 -10.78 -19.47
C CYS A 381 8.47 -11.36 -20.09
N VAL A 382 8.27 -12.67 -20.05
CA VAL A 382 6.99 -13.31 -20.39
C VAL A 382 6.60 -14.21 -19.23
N ASP A 383 5.60 -13.81 -18.46
CA ASP A 383 5.18 -14.49 -17.22
C ASP A 383 6.41 -14.87 -16.36
N CYS A 384 7.32 -13.91 -16.14
CA CYS A 384 8.62 -14.17 -15.54
C CYS A 384 8.72 -13.58 -14.13
N ALA A 385 9.59 -14.18 -13.32
CA ALA A 385 10.18 -13.54 -12.17
C ALA A 385 11.55 -14.17 -11.91
N ASN A 386 12.52 -13.37 -11.47
CA ASN A 386 13.76 -13.94 -10.94
C ASN A 386 13.53 -14.41 -9.50
N VAL A 387 13.42 -15.71 -9.30
CA VAL A 387 13.14 -16.33 -8.00
C VAL A 387 14.37 -16.93 -7.33
N ASP A 388 15.56 -16.64 -7.87
CA ASP A 388 16.82 -17.10 -7.31
C ASP A 388 17.08 -16.47 -5.94
N PHE A 389 17.83 -17.18 -5.10
CA PHE A 389 18.31 -16.71 -3.81
C PHE A 389 19.82 -16.95 -3.73
N PRO A 390 20.57 -16.14 -2.97
CA PRO A 390 22.00 -16.36 -2.81
C PRO A 390 22.31 -17.74 -2.21
N ALA A 391 23.49 -18.26 -2.52
CA ALA A 391 23.98 -19.54 -2.00
C ALA A 391 24.18 -19.47 -0.46
N ASN A 392 24.10 -20.64 0.20
CA ASN A 392 24.06 -20.77 1.66
C ASN A 392 25.33 -20.26 2.40
N ASP A 393 26.44 -20.07 1.70
CA ASP A 393 27.71 -19.53 2.22
C ASP A 393 27.82 -18.01 2.10
N ALA A 394 26.83 -17.35 1.49
CA ALA A 394 26.65 -15.90 1.46
C ALA A 394 25.61 -15.40 2.48
N PHE A 395 25.23 -16.23 3.45
CA PHE A 395 24.51 -15.78 4.64
C PHE A 395 25.49 -15.00 5.52
N ASP A 396 25.24 -13.70 5.69
CA ASP A 396 25.89 -12.94 6.74
C ASP A 396 25.35 -13.47 8.09
N PRO A 397 26.21 -14.01 8.98
CA PRO A 397 25.80 -14.40 10.33
C PRO A 397 25.27 -13.21 11.14
N ASP A 398 25.51 -11.97 10.69
CA ASP A 398 25.00 -10.75 11.27
C ASP A 398 23.81 -10.18 10.48
N ALA A 399 22.64 -10.83 10.61
CA ALA A 399 21.35 -10.16 10.41
C ALA A 399 21.13 -9.11 11.52
N VAL A 400 21.99 -8.10 11.58
CA VAL A 400 22.15 -7.23 12.74
C VAL A 400 21.53 -5.86 12.47
N ALA A 401 20.52 -5.57 13.28
CA ALA A 401 20.09 -4.23 13.63
C ALA A 401 21.34 -3.38 14.00
N GLY A 402 21.82 -2.56 13.06
CA GLY A 402 23.04 -1.78 13.27
C GLY A 402 23.70 -1.21 12.01
N ILE A 403 23.36 -1.70 10.82
CA ILE A 403 23.87 -1.14 9.56
C ILE A 403 23.07 0.13 9.18
N PRO A 404 23.70 1.30 8.99
CA PRO A 404 23.04 2.53 8.55
C PRO A 404 22.30 2.36 7.22
N GLU A 405 21.27 3.19 7.00
CA GLU A 405 20.49 3.22 5.76
C GLU A 405 21.39 3.54 4.53
N PHE A 406 21.24 2.79 3.44
CA PHE A 406 21.83 2.91 2.09
C PHE A 406 23.29 2.48 1.77
N GLU A 407 23.98 1.57 2.50
CA GLU A 407 25.32 1.07 2.09
C GLU A 407 25.36 -0.25 1.28
N HIS A 408 25.24 -0.29 -0.06
CA HIS A 408 25.41 -1.39 -1.06
C HIS A 408 25.75 -2.89 -0.72
N ARG A 409 26.27 -3.27 0.45
CA ARG A 409 26.50 -4.64 0.97
C ARG A 409 25.21 -5.37 1.43
N TRP A 410 24.05 -5.07 0.80
CA TRP A 410 22.70 -5.26 1.37
C TRP A 410 22.05 -6.62 1.12
N TYR A 411 22.72 -7.51 0.40
CA TYR A 411 22.08 -8.68 -0.20
C TYR A 411 22.47 -10.02 0.42
N ALA A 412 23.20 -10.03 1.54
CA ALA A 412 23.44 -11.26 2.26
C ALA A 412 22.11 -11.81 2.82
N GLY A 413 21.59 -12.89 2.23
CA GLY A 413 20.24 -13.42 2.47
C GLY A 413 19.18 -13.04 1.41
N GLY A 414 19.54 -12.22 0.41
CA GLY A 414 18.73 -11.85 -0.74
C GLY A 414 17.87 -10.60 -0.52
N ALA A 415 17.56 -9.90 -1.61
CA ALA A 415 16.56 -8.84 -1.63
C ALA A 415 15.50 -9.10 -2.68
N ARG A 416 14.36 -8.45 -2.49
CA ARG A 416 13.23 -8.52 -3.40
C ARG A 416 12.89 -7.11 -3.86
N SER A 417 12.41 -6.97 -5.09
CA SER A 417 11.95 -5.69 -5.56
C SER A 417 10.69 -5.25 -4.80
N VAL A 418 10.55 -3.94 -4.65
CA VAL A 418 9.36 -3.29 -4.09
C VAL A 418 8.83 -2.22 -5.04
N ARG A 419 7.53 -1.95 -5.03
CA ARG A 419 6.89 -0.98 -5.95
C ARG A 419 5.91 -0.06 -5.24
N GLY A 420 5.52 1.00 -5.93
CA GLY A 420 4.42 1.90 -5.54
C GLY A 420 4.83 3.19 -4.84
N GLY A 421 6.03 3.27 -4.26
CA GLY A 421 6.33 4.35 -3.31
C GLY A 421 5.57 4.16 -2.01
N ALA A 422 5.66 5.10 -1.07
CA ALA A 422 5.00 4.99 0.23
C ALA A 422 4.61 6.35 0.82
N TRP A 423 3.92 6.32 1.95
CA TRP A 423 3.50 7.51 2.69
C TRP A 423 4.67 8.41 3.14
N ASP A 424 5.88 7.88 3.35
CA ASP A 424 7.08 8.65 3.73
C ASP A 424 8.12 8.83 2.62
N ASN A 425 7.91 8.22 1.45
CA ASN A 425 8.86 8.23 0.36
C ASN A 425 8.16 8.21 -0.99
N SER A 426 8.55 9.10 -1.89
CA SER A 426 7.98 9.23 -3.22
C SER A 426 8.82 8.61 -4.35
N PHE A 427 9.92 7.91 -4.04
CA PHE A 427 10.67 7.13 -5.02
C PHE A 427 9.83 5.97 -5.55
N GLY A 428 9.83 5.77 -6.86
CA GLY A 428 9.05 4.74 -7.51
C GLY A 428 7.52 4.93 -7.45
N LEU A 429 7.07 6.14 -7.07
CA LEU A 429 5.66 6.55 -7.09
C LEU A 429 5.15 6.71 -8.53
N ALA A 430 5.99 7.23 -9.42
CA ALA A 430 5.71 7.29 -10.83
C ALA A 430 6.01 5.95 -11.49
N ASN A 431 5.25 5.64 -12.54
CA ASN A 431 5.48 4.47 -13.36
C ASN A 431 6.67 4.64 -14.30
N THR A 432 7.14 5.87 -14.54
CA THR A 432 8.43 6.11 -15.20
C THR A 432 9.48 6.31 -14.12
N GLN A 433 10.44 5.40 -14.02
CA GLN A 433 11.50 5.43 -13.02
C GLN A 433 12.87 5.52 -13.70
N THR A 434 13.82 6.16 -13.04
CA THR A 434 15.20 6.19 -13.52
C THR A 434 15.94 4.91 -13.16
N ASP A 435 17.08 4.65 -13.81
CA ASP A 435 17.94 3.51 -13.48
C ASP A 435 18.37 3.55 -11.99
N VAL A 436 18.59 4.76 -11.43
CA VAL A 436 18.93 4.93 -10.00
C VAL A 436 17.79 4.47 -9.08
N GLU A 437 16.53 4.80 -9.40
CA GLU A 437 15.37 4.33 -8.64
C GLU A 437 15.24 2.81 -8.69
N ILE A 438 15.39 2.22 -9.88
CA ILE A 438 15.28 0.78 -10.10
C ILE A 438 16.40 0.02 -9.37
N GLU A 439 17.63 0.51 -9.45
CA GLU A 439 18.82 -0.19 -8.95
C GLU A 439 19.08 0.02 -7.45
N THR A 440 18.74 1.20 -6.92
CA THR A 440 19.15 1.61 -5.56
C THR A 440 17.98 1.72 -4.58
N TYR A 441 16.82 2.23 -5.03
CA TYR A 441 15.75 2.65 -4.12
C TYR A 441 14.55 1.70 -4.08
N THR A 442 14.48 0.70 -4.96
CA THR A 442 13.31 -0.18 -5.06
C THR A 442 13.65 -1.66 -4.89
N SER A 443 14.69 -1.96 -4.10
CA SER A 443 15.09 -3.33 -3.72
C SER A 443 15.42 -3.42 -2.24
N TYR A 444 14.73 -4.31 -1.52
CA TYR A 444 14.77 -4.37 -0.06
C TYR A 444 15.15 -5.78 0.43
N PRO A 445 16.06 -5.89 1.42
CA PRO A 445 16.40 -7.15 2.10
C PRO A 445 15.18 -7.88 2.69
N VAL A 446 15.05 -9.17 2.39
CA VAL A 446 13.86 -9.99 2.76
C VAL A 446 13.67 -10.21 4.26
N GLY A 447 14.76 -10.14 5.04
CA GLY A 447 14.77 -10.39 6.48
C GLY A 447 14.54 -9.13 7.33
N ARG A 448 14.41 -7.96 6.72
CA ARG A 448 14.24 -6.69 7.43
C ARG A 448 12.78 -6.24 7.42
N THR A 449 12.46 -5.40 8.38
CA THR A 449 11.12 -4.82 8.57
C THR A 449 11.18 -3.32 8.39
N TYR A 450 10.25 -2.76 7.63
CA TYR A 450 10.23 -1.34 7.30
C TYR A 450 8.84 -0.74 7.55
N ARG A 451 8.80 0.46 8.13
CA ARG A 451 7.54 1.17 8.45
C ARG A 451 6.69 1.55 7.23
N ALA A 452 7.28 1.52 6.03
CA ALA A 452 6.64 1.98 4.80
C ALA A 452 6.56 0.86 3.75
N LEU A 453 6.61 -0.41 4.20
CA LEU A 453 6.63 -1.58 3.32
C LEU A 453 5.62 -2.62 3.83
N GLY A 454 4.73 -3.01 2.92
CA GLY A 454 3.73 -4.05 3.07
C GLY A 454 3.61 -4.82 1.76
N GLY A 455 2.39 -5.01 1.30
CA GLY A 455 2.12 -5.54 -0.03
C GLY A 455 0.71 -6.11 -0.17
N ARG A 456 0.43 -6.63 -1.35
CA ARG A 456 -0.83 -7.28 -1.73
C ARG A 456 -0.60 -8.68 -2.29
N CYS A 457 -1.66 -9.49 -2.35
CA CYS A 457 -1.58 -10.84 -2.89
C CYS A 457 -2.13 -10.90 -4.33
N ALA A 458 -1.53 -11.76 -5.15
CA ALA A 458 -2.05 -12.17 -6.44
C ALA A 458 -2.63 -13.58 -6.37
N ARG A 459 -3.52 -13.91 -7.31
CA ARG A 459 -4.10 -15.25 -7.49
C ARG A 459 -4.16 -15.58 -8.97
N ASP A 460 -4.16 -16.86 -9.27
CA ASP A 460 -4.37 -17.36 -10.64
C ASP A 460 -5.88 -17.56 -10.90
N PRO A 461 -6.37 -17.37 -12.14
CA PRO A 461 -7.80 -17.32 -12.47
C PRO A 461 -8.63 -18.54 -12.05
#